data_AF-A0A0G1TWX9-F1
#
_entry.id   AF-A0A0G1TWX9-F1
#
_cell.length_a   1.000
_cell.length_b   1.000
_cell.length_c   1.000
_cell.angle_alpha   90.00
_cell.angle_beta   90.00
_cell.angle_gamma   90.00
#
_symmetry.space_group_name_H-M   'P 1'
#
loop_
_entity.id
_entity.type
_entity.pdbx_description
1 polymer ?
#
loop_
_entity_poly.entity_id
_entity_poly.type
_entity_poly.pdbx_seq_one_letter_code
_entity_poly.pdbx_strand_id
1 'polypeptide(L)' 'MKMKEIDWLAYVLVTVGAINWGLVGAFRLDLVQTILGTSPALGQLVYILIGLSGLYWLYKMTTKGKK' A
#
# COMPACT_ATOMS: atom_id res chain seq x y z
N MET A 1 -14.55 12.63 -12.77
CA MET A 1 -14.65 11.30 -12.14
C MET A 1 -14.70 11.49 -10.63
N LYS A 2 -15.78 11.14 -9.94
CA LYS A 2 -15.79 11.18 -8.47
C LYS A 2 -15.00 9.97 -7.97
N MET A 3 -13.83 10.22 -7.39
CA MET A 3 -13.08 9.20 -6.66
C MET A 3 -13.86 8.87 -5.39
N LYS A 4 -14.16 7.59 -5.16
CA LYS A 4 -14.76 7.16 -3.90
C LYS A 4 -13.70 7.25 -2.81
N GLU A 5 -14.10 7.48 -1.57
CA GLU A 5 -13.17 7.58 -0.43
C GLU A 5 -12.25 6.35 -0.31
N ILE A 6 -12.78 5.16 -0.64
CA ILE A 6 -12.02 3.91 -0.67
C ILE A 6 -10.94 3.87 -1.77
N ASP A 7 -11.16 4.57 -2.88
CA ASP A 7 -10.19 4.65 -3.98
C ASP A 7 -8.99 5.50 -3.57
N TRP A 8 -9.26 6.58 -2.83
CA TRP A 8 -8.23 7.46 -2.29
C TRP A 8 -7.43 6.75 -1.22
N LEU A 9 -8.10 6.07 -0.29
CA LEU A 9 -7.46 5.27 0.74
C LEU A 9 -6.54 4.21 0.13
N ALA A 10 -7.04 3.42 -0.83
CA ALA A 10 -6.24 2.40 -1.51
C ALA A 10 -5.05 3.00 -2.26
N TYR A 11 -5.22 4.17 -2.90
CA TYR A 11 -4.13 4.86 -3.58
C TYR A 11 -3.03 5.27 -2.59
N VAL A 12 -3.39 5.92 -1.48
CA VAL A 12 -2.43 6.33 -0.45
C VAL A 12 -1.69 5.12 0.13
N LEU A 13 -2.39 4.04 0.49
CA LEU A 13 -1.74 2.83 1.03
C LEU A 13 -0.75 2.21 0.03
N VAL A 14 -1.12 2.12 -1.25
CA VAL A 14 -0.22 1.58 -2.28
C VAL A 14 1.01 2.47 -2.46
N THR A 15 0.83 3.79 -2.49
CA THR A 15 1.94 4.74 -2.62
C THR A 15 2.89 4.64 -1.44
N VAL A 16 2.36 4.61 -0.20
CA VAL A 16 3.18 4.43 1.02
C VAL A 16 3.93 3.11 0.97
N GLY A 17 3.27 2.02 0.55
CA GLY A 17 3.91 0.72 0.39
C GLY A 17 5.03 0.71 -0.64
N ALA A 18 4.81 1.33 -1.81
CA ALA A 18 5.83 1.43 -2.86
C ALA A 18 7.05 2.23 -2.40
N ILE A 19 6.82 3.34 -1.69
CA ILE A 19 7.89 4.14 -1.10
C ILE A 19 8.65 3.31 -0.05
N ASN A 20 7.94 2.65 0.88
CA ASN A 20 8.58 1.80 1.89
C ASN A 20 9.46 0.71 1.27
N TRP A 21 8.93 -0.04 0.29
CA TRP A 21 9.73 -1.06 -0.41
C TRP A 21 10.92 -0.48 -1.18
N GLY A 22 10.77 0.73 -1.76
CA GLY A 22 11.88 1.45 -2.37
C GLY A 22 12.99 1.80 -1.38
N LEU A 23 12.63 2.26 -0.18
CA LEU A 23 13.61 2.54 0.88
C LEU A 23 14.24 1.28 1.47
N VAL A 24 13.47 0.21 1.64
CA VAL A 24 13.99 -1.09 2.09
C VAL A 24 14.99 -1.65 1.07
N GLY A 25 14.70 -1.53 -0.24
CA GLY A 25 15.60 -1.98 -1.29
C GLY A 25 16.87 -1.14 -1.43
N ALA A 26 16.76 0.19 -1.35
CA ALA A 26 17.88 1.10 -1.56
C ALA A 26 18.77 1.28 -0.31
N PHE A 27 18.16 1.36 0.87
CA PHE A 27 18.84 1.75 2.11
C PHE A 27 18.65 0.74 3.25
N ARG A 28 17.90 -0.35 3.03
CA ARG A 28 17.49 -1.30 4.09
C ARG A 28 16.73 -0.61 5.23
N LEU A 29 16.08 0.52 4.93
CA LEU A 29 15.30 1.31 5.86
C LEU A 29 13.82 0.94 5.73
N ASP A 30 13.26 0.38 6.79
CA ASP A 30 11.84 0.05 6.88
C ASP A 30 11.09 1.18 7.58
N LEU A 31 10.45 2.05 6.80
CA LEU A 31 9.66 3.19 7.29
C LEU A 31 8.47 2.71 8.14
N VAL A 32 7.81 1.63 7.74
CA VAL A 32 6.66 1.06 8.47
C VAL A 32 7.10 0.67 9.88
N GLN A 33 8.18 -0.09 10.01
CA GLN A 33 8.72 -0.47 11.32
C GLN A 33 9.33 0.70 12.08
N THR A 34 9.90 1.69 11.39
CA THR A 34 10.45 2.89 12.04
C THR A 34 9.34 3.75 12.68
N ILE A 35 8.19 3.88 12.03
CA ILE A 35 7.07 4.72 12.50
C ILE A 35 6.18 3.96 13.49
N LEU A 36 5.85 2.69 13.20
CA LEU A 36 4.97 1.88 14.06
C LEU A 36 5.74 1.20 15.21
N GLY A 37 7.06 1.24 15.20
CA GLY A 37 7.92 0.56 16.16
C GLY A 37 8.05 -0.94 15.88
N THR A 38 8.80 -1.64 16.74
CA THR A 38 9.22 -3.03 16.58
C THR A 38 8.11 -4.06 16.88
N SER A 39 6.83 -3.70 16.74
CA SER A 39 5.72 -4.64 16.89
C SER A 39 5.56 -5.48 15.62
N PRO A 40 5.93 -6.78 15.63
CA PRO A 40 5.91 -7.60 14.43
C PRO A 40 4.48 -7.77 13.87
N ALA A 41 3.50 -7.85 14.78
CA ALA A 41 2.09 -8.03 14.43
C ALA A 41 1.49 -6.79 13.73
N LEU A 42 1.84 -5.58 14.18
CA LEU A 42 1.35 -4.34 13.57
C LEU A 42 1.98 -4.11 12.19
N GLY A 43 3.28 -4.33 12.06
CA GLY A 43 3.96 -4.23 10.76
C GLY A 43 3.38 -5.20 9.73
N GLN A 44 3.13 -6.45 10.14
CA GLN A 44 2.51 -7.46 9.28
C GLN A 44 1.09 -7.06 8.84
N LEU A 45 0.28 -6.50 9.75
CA LEU A 45 -1.05 -6.01 9.41
C LEU A 45 -0.99 -4.88 8.36
N VAL A 46 -0.08 -3.92 8.52
CA VAL A 46 0.11 -2.83 7.55
C VAL A 46 0.54 -3.38 6.19
N TYR A 47 1.45 -4.35 6.15
CA TYR A 47 1.89 -4.96 4.90
C TYR A 47 0.77 -5.73 4.18
N ILE A 48 -0.11 -6.41 4.92
CA ILE A 48 -1.31 -7.04 4.36
C ILE A 48 -2.24 -5.98 3.74
N LEU A 49 -2.47 -4.87 4.43
CA LEU A 49 -3.32 -3.78 3.93
C LEU A 49 -2.75 -3.11 2.68
N ILE A 50 -1.43 -2.91 2.63
CA ILE A 50 -0.71 -2.42 1.44
C ILE A 50 -0.92 -3.39 0.27
N GLY A 51 -0.71 -4.70 0.49
CA GLY A 51 -0.88 -5.72 -0.54
C GLY A 51 -2.31 -5.80 -1.08
N LEU A 52 -3.31 -5.77 -0.19
CA LEU A 52 -4.73 -5.74 -0.55
C LEU A 52 -5.09 -4.49 -1.35
N SER A 53 -4.54 -3.33 -0.99
CA SER A 53 -4.74 -2.07 -1.70
C SER A 53 -4.16 -2.13 -3.12
N GLY A 54 -3.00 -2.77 -3.29
CA GLY A 54 -2.39 -3.02 -4.60
C GLY A 54 -3.25 -3.93 -5.47
N LEU A 55 -3.76 -5.02 -4.89
CA LEU A 55 -4.67 -5.95 -5.58
C LEU A 55 -5.98 -5.27 -5.98
N TYR A 56 -6.55 -4.42 -5.11
CA TYR A 56 -7.73 -3.62 -5.43
C TYR A 56 -7.50 -2.71 -6.63
N TRP A 57 -6.36 -2.02 -6.67
CA TRP A 57 -6.00 -1.16 -7.81
C TRP A 57 -5.80 -1.95 -9.10
N LEU A 58 -5.14 -3.11 -9.03
CA LEU A 58 -4.96 -4.00 -10.18
C LEU A 58 -6.30 -4.51 -10.71
N TYR A 59 -7.18 -4.97 -9.83
CA TYR A 59 -8.54 -5.39 -10.19
C TYR A 59 -9.32 -4.24 -10.83
N LYS A 60 -9.27 -3.05 -10.23
CA LYS A 60 -9.95 -1.86 -10.73
C LYS A 60 -9.43 -1.43 -12.10
N MET A 61 -8.11 -1.51 -12.34
CA MET A 61 -7.49 -1.17 -13.61
C MET A 61 -7.91 -2.15 -14.71
N THR A 62 -7.90 -3.45 -14.43
CA THR A 62 -8.30 -4.50 -15.39
C THR A 62 -9.81 -4.49 -15.69
N THR A 63 -10.66 -4.12 -14.73
CA THR A 63 -12.11 -4.01 -14.95
C THR A 63 -12.53 -2.69 -15.62
N LYS A 64 -11.83 -1.57 -15.38
CA LYS A 64 -12.12 -0.30 -16.07
C LYS A 64 -11.83 -0.34 -17.57
N GLY A 65 -10.90 -1.18 -18.04
CA GLY A 65 -10.60 -1.34 -19.46
C GLY A 65 -11.67 -2.05 -20.29
N LYS A 66 -12.74 -2.58 -19.65
CA LYS A 66 -13.86 -3.26 -20.32
C LYS A 66 -15.12 -2.38 -20.48
N LYS A 67 -15.01 -1.06 -20.32
CA LYS A 67 -16.09 -0.11 -20.64
C LYS A 67 -15.65 0.88 -21.68
#